data_AF-A0A7S4VPW6-F1
#
_entry.id   AF-A0A7S4VPW6-F1
#
_cell.length_a   1.000
_cell.length_b   1.000
_cell.length_c   1.000
_cell.angle_alpha   90.00
_cell.angle_beta   90.00
_cell.angle_gamma   90.00
#
_symmetry.space_group_name_H-M   'P 1'
#
loop_
_entity.id
_entity.type
_entity.pdbx_description
1 polymer ?
#
loop_
_entity_poly.entity_id
_entity_poly.type
_entity_poly.pdbx_seq_one_letter_code
_entity_poly.pdbx_strand_id
1 'polypeptide(L)'
;MVRLNYITSNLGRRASFPTVLSLLATSRSFCCAEMFLAGGSYKVETPNIDRDINVTLDMAAIRESKDLSEMKTIYTNGGHVKLSLQSLSINAANDFEGDPMYSFYKHAYLHIGLKEGENPGEFDGSPIEQFADTLVNDLMELDKENISHEAILVNNVWMAVVYYLNTASRTCKY
;
A
#
# COMPACT_ATOMS: atom_id res chain seq x y z
N MET A 1 26.19 42.58 2.10
CA MET A 1 27.62 42.66 1.76
C MET A 1 28.30 41.48 2.44
N VAL A 2 28.77 40.52 1.64
CA VAL A 2 29.36 39.23 2.05
C VAL A 2 30.88 39.41 2.22
N ARG A 3 31.51 38.74 3.19
CA ARG A 3 32.66 37.82 2.97
C ARG A 3 33.15 37.13 4.24
N LEU A 4 33.16 35.79 4.15
CA LEU A 4 33.93 34.84 4.94
C LEU A 4 35.44 34.94 4.63
N ASN A 5 36.28 34.65 5.63
CA ASN A 5 37.65 34.13 5.50
C ASN A 5 37.69 32.81 6.32
N TYR A 6 37.79 31.58 5.78
CA TYR A 6 38.83 30.88 5.01
C TYR A 6 40.18 30.69 5.71
N ILE A 7 40.45 29.45 6.17
CA ILE A 7 41.73 28.69 6.22
C ILE A 7 41.33 27.18 6.27
N THR A 8 41.23 26.38 5.19
CA THR A 8 42.26 25.60 4.42
C THR A 8 43.36 24.98 5.28
N SER A 9 43.73 23.69 5.25
CA SER A 9 43.81 22.67 4.20
C SER A 9 44.16 21.33 4.90
N ASN A 10 43.72 20.18 4.39
CA ASN A 10 44.62 19.36 3.60
C ASN A 10 43.87 18.48 2.59
N LEU A 11 44.33 18.59 1.35
CA LEU A 11 43.84 17.89 0.17
C LEU A 11 44.46 16.50 0.03
N GLY A 12 43.65 15.57 -0.44
CA GLY A 12 44.06 14.36 -1.16
C GLY A 12 42.92 13.34 -1.13
N ARG A 13 42.17 13.04 -2.18
CA ARG A 13 42.37 13.20 -3.63
C ARG A 13 41.02 13.46 -4.32
N ARG A 14 41.18 14.05 -5.50
CA ARG A 14 40.23 14.50 -6.52
C ARG A 14 38.96 13.65 -6.72
N ALA A 15 37.89 14.41 -6.85
CA ALA A 15 36.58 14.06 -7.39
C ALA A 15 36.63 13.46 -8.81
N SER A 16 35.66 12.60 -9.08
CA SER A 16 34.82 12.71 -10.27
C SER A 16 33.47 12.05 -9.99
N PHE A 17 32.52 12.86 -9.50
CA PHE A 17 31.10 12.61 -9.72
C PHE A 17 30.88 12.77 -11.23
N PRO A 18 30.57 11.67 -11.94
CA PRO A 18 29.19 11.50 -12.40
C PRO A 18 28.81 10.01 -12.52
N THR A 19 28.25 9.41 -11.47
CA THR A 19 27.75 8.02 -11.57
C THR A 19 26.49 7.76 -10.74
N VAL A 20 25.65 8.78 -10.55
CA VAL A 20 24.28 8.58 -10.01
C VAL A 20 23.21 8.99 -11.04
N LEU A 21 23.61 9.60 -12.16
CA LEU A 21 22.73 10.00 -13.25
C LEU A 21 22.76 9.01 -14.44
N SER A 22 23.00 7.72 -14.19
CA SER A 22 22.88 6.67 -15.22
C SER A 22 21.87 5.56 -14.90
N LEU A 23 21.19 5.59 -13.75
CA LEU A 23 20.08 4.67 -13.48
C LEU A 23 18.71 5.16 -13.98
N LEU A 24 18.62 6.39 -14.49
CA LEU A 24 17.38 6.97 -15.05
C LEU A 24 17.30 6.90 -16.59
N ALA A 25 18.22 6.22 -17.26
CA ALA A 25 18.28 6.14 -18.74
C ALA A 25 18.18 4.71 -19.30
N THR A 26 17.62 3.77 -18.53
CA THR A 26 17.16 2.48 -19.06
C THR A 26 15.69 2.25 -18.73
N SER A 27 14.84 3.23 -19.06
CA SER A 27 13.44 2.96 -19.44
C SER A 27 13.41 2.38 -20.87
N ARG A 28 14.18 1.31 -21.11
CA ARG A 28 13.92 0.45 -22.25
C ARG A 28 12.86 -0.52 -21.79
N SER A 29 11.69 -0.43 -22.42
CA SER A 29 10.61 -1.42 -22.41
C SER A 29 11.06 -2.79 -21.93
N PHE A 30 10.90 -3.07 -20.64
CA PHE A 30 10.65 -4.43 -20.17
C PHE A 30 9.17 -4.73 -20.46
N CYS A 31 8.81 -4.70 -21.74
CA CYS A 31 7.51 -5.20 -22.17
C CYS A 31 7.72 -6.68 -22.49
N CYS A 32 7.07 -7.52 -21.67
CA CYS A 32 6.95 -8.96 -21.86
C CYS A 32 8.24 -9.78 -21.74
N ALA A 33 9.02 -9.59 -20.67
CA ALA A 33 9.93 -10.65 -20.26
C ALA A 33 9.11 -11.76 -19.61
N GLU A 34 8.98 -12.92 -20.27
CA GLU A 34 8.59 -14.16 -19.59
C GLU A 34 9.63 -14.43 -18.52
N MET A 35 9.26 -14.22 -17.26
CA MET A 35 10.13 -14.50 -16.14
C MET A 35 9.98 -15.99 -15.84
N PHE A 36 10.99 -16.79 -16.18
CA PHE A 36 11.03 -18.21 -15.84
C PHE A 36 11.43 -18.37 -14.37
N LEU A 37 10.45 -18.53 -13.49
CA LEU A 37 10.66 -19.02 -12.12
C LEU A 37 10.13 -20.46 -12.04
N ALA A 38 10.77 -21.33 -11.25
CA ALA A 38 10.28 -22.69 -10.95
C ALA A 38 9.86 -23.58 -12.17
N GLY A 39 10.38 -23.35 -13.37
CA GLY A 39 10.11 -24.20 -14.55
C GLY A 39 8.81 -23.92 -15.30
N GLY A 40 8.10 -22.83 -14.99
CA GLY A 40 6.91 -22.38 -15.72
C GLY A 40 7.12 -21.01 -16.40
N SER A 41 6.31 -20.71 -17.42
CA SER A 41 6.25 -19.39 -18.07
C SER A 41 5.20 -18.51 -17.38
N TYR A 42 5.63 -17.41 -16.78
CA TYR A 42 4.72 -16.46 -16.13
C TYR A 42 4.33 -15.37 -17.12
N LYS A 43 3.03 -15.16 -17.31
CA LYS A 43 2.55 -13.92 -17.93
C LYS A 43 2.56 -12.83 -16.87
N VAL A 44 3.55 -11.96 -16.96
CA VAL A 44 3.55 -10.72 -16.18
C VAL A 44 2.51 -9.81 -16.82
N GLU A 45 1.32 -9.75 -16.23
CA GLU A 45 0.45 -8.60 -16.46
C GLU A 45 1.23 -7.37 -16.02
N THR A 46 1.36 -6.36 -16.87
CA THR A 46 2.06 -5.13 -16.53
C THR A 46 1.34 -4.51 -15.32
N PRO A 47 1.97 -4.47 -14.13
CA PRO A 47 1.33 -3.87 -12.97
C PRO A 47 1.07 -2.39 -13.26
N ASN A 48 0.00 -1.85 -12.68
CA ASN A 48 -0.27 -0.42 -12.75
C ASN A 48 0.68 0.30 -11.77
N ILE A 49 1.92 0.49 -12.20
CA ILE A 49 3.02 1.02 -11.40
C ILE A 49 2.65 2.39 -10.82
N ASP A 50 1.97 3.24 -11.59
CA ASP A 50 1.55 4.56 -11.13
C ASP A 50 0.58 4.42 -9.95
N ARG A 51 -0.37 3.48 -10.00
CA ARG A 51 -1.29 3.23 -8.88
C ARG A 51 -0.54 2.81 -7.61
N ASP A 52 0.41 1.88 -7.73
CA ASP A 52 1.10 1.30 -6.58
C ASP A 52 2.10 2.29 -5.95
N ILE A 53 2.77 3.11 -6.78
CA ILE A 53 3.62 4.20 -6.30
C ILE A 53 2.79 5.21 -5.51
N ASN A 54 1.63 5.59 -6.02
CA ASN A 54 0.83 6.62 -5.36
C ASN A 54 0.20 6.15 -4.05
N VAL A 55 -0.22 4.89 -3.96
CA VAL A 55 -0.61 4.26 -2.68
C VAL A 55 0.55 4.31 -1.68
N THR A 56 1.77 4.00 -2.13
CA THR A 56 2.97 4.05 -1.28
C THR A 56 3.31 5.47 -0.80
N LEU A 57 3.14 6.47 -1.67
CA LEU A 57 3.33 7.88 -1.33
C LEU A 57 2.29 8.36 -0.31
N ASP A 58 1.02 7.97 -0.47
CA ASP A 58 -0.04 8.31 0.49
C ASP A 58 0.22 7.67 1.86
N MET A 59 0.77 6.46 1.91
CA MET A 59 1.16 5.82 3.17
C MET A 59 2.33 6.54 3.85
N ALA A 60 3.32 6.99 3.08
CA ALA A 60 4.42 7.78 3.61
C ALA A 60 3.90 9.10 4.19
N ALA A 61 2.98 9.76 3.49
CA ALA A 61 2.35 10.99 3.93
C ALA A 61 1.52 10.80 5.21
N ILE A 62 0.73 9.71 5.32
CA ILE A 62 0.00 9.37 6.56
C ILE A 62 0.96 9.19 7.73
N ARG A 63 2.08 8.48 7.52
CA ARG A 63 3.08 8.22 8.58
C ARG A 63 3.80 9.50 9.04
N GLU A 64 3.96 10.46 8.15
CA GLU A 64 4.59 11.75 8.46
C GLU A 64 3.61 12.76 9.08
N SER A 65 2.32 12.57 8.88
CA SER A 65 1.29 13.40 9.48
C SER A 65 1.17 13.16 10.98
N LYS A 66 0.90 14.24 11.70
CA LYS A 66 0.64 14.27 13.15
C LYS A 66 -0.75 14.79 13.48
N ASP A 67 -1.52 15.07 12.44
CA ASP A 67 -2.87 15.59 12.56
C ASP A 67 -3.84 14.53 12.05
N LEU A 68 -4.71 14.07 12.95
CA LEU A 68 -5.70 13.06 12.62
C LEU A 68 -6.59 13.48 11.44
N SER A 69 -6.90 14.78 11.33
CA SER A 69 -7.73 15.30 10.24
C SER A 69 -7.01 15.22 8.89
N GLU A 70 -5.73 15.57 8.83
CA GLU A 70 -4.88 15.38 7.66
C GLU A 70 -4.75 13.88 7.29
N MET A 71 -4.51 13.00 8.26
CA MET A 71 -4.44 11.55 8.04
C MET A 71 -5.72 11.00 7.44
N LYS A 72 -6.88 11.34 8.03
CA LYS A 72 -8.20 10.95 7.49
C LYS A 72 -8.39 11.48 6.08
N THR A 73 -7.95 12.71 5.81
CA THR A 73 -8.05 13.32 4.47
C THR A 73 -7.24 12.54 3.44
N ILE A 74 -5.98 12.21 3.74
CA ILE A 74 -5.11 11.43 2.84
C ILE A 74 -5.69 10.02 2.65
N TYR A 75 -6.14 9.39 3.72
CA TYR A 75 -6.71 8.04 3.68
C TYR A 75 -7.98 7.94 2.82
N THR A 76 -8.91 8.89 2.97
CA THR A 76 -10.21 8.92 2.30
C THR A 76 -10.12 9.42 0.86
N ASN A 77 -9.38 10.50 0.61
CA ASN A 77 -9.35 11.18 -0.68
C ASN A 77 -8.12 10.86 -1.53
N GLY A 78 -7.08 10.29 -0.93
CA GLY A 78 -5.74 10.21 -1.53
C GLY A 78 -5.01 11.54 -1.43
N GLY A 79 -3.68 11.49 -1.32
CA GLY A 79 -2.80 12.67 -1.37
C GLY A 79 -2.28 12.93 -2.78
N HIS A 80 -2.13 11.87 -3.59
CA HIS A 80 -1.41 11.94 -4.85
C HIS A 80 -2.20 11.42 -6.09
N VAL A 81 -3.38 10.79 -5.93
CA VAL A 81 -4.24 10.26 -7.03
C VAL A 81 -5.73 10.16 -6.68
N LYS A 82 -6.57 9.81 -7.68
CA LYS A 82 -8.00 9.48 -7.55
C LYS A 82 -8.31 8.19 -6.78
N LEU A 83 -7.35 7.28 -6.60
CA LEU A 83 -7.56 6.03 -5.85
C LEU A 83 -7.04 6.22 -4.44
N SER A 84 -7.93 6.24 -3.46
CA SER A 84 -7.57 6.41 -2.05
C SER A 84 -7.27 5.08 -1.38
N LEU A 85 -6.52 5.09 -0.27
CA LEU A 85 -6.30 3.89 0.55
C LEU A 85 -7.64 3.28 1.01
N GLN A 86 -8.59 4.13 1.40
CA GLN A 86 -9.94 3.71 1.76
C GLN A 86 -10.65 2.97 0.63
N SER A 87 -10.46 3.37 -0.62
CA SER A 87 -11.12 2.74 -1.76
C SER A 87 -10.70 1.28 -1.96
N LEU A 88 -9.52 0.87 -1.48
CA LEU A 88 -9.07 -0.53 -1.46
C LEU A 88 -9.90 -1.40 -0.51
N SER A 89 -10.45 -0.79 0.55
CA SER A 89 -11.32 -1.45 1.52
C SER A 89 -12.78 -1.41 1.10
N ILE A 90 -13.30 -0.26 0.69
CA ILE A 90 -14.73 -0.12 0.36
C ILE A 90 -15.09 -0.90 -0.92
N ASN A 91 -14.18 -0.96 -1.89
CA ASN A 91 -14.40 -1.70 -3.13
C ASN A 91 -13.95 -3.16 -3.06
N ALA A 92 -13.43 -3.61 -1.91
CA ALA A 92 -12.89 -4.96 -1.73
C ALA A 92 -13.87 -6.06 -2.16
N ALA A 93 -15.17 -5.86 -1.94
CA ALA A 93 -16.21 -6.80 -2.37
C ALA A 93 -16.25 -7.03 -3.88
N ASN A 94 -16.02 -5.98 -4.66
CA ASN A 94 -16.02 -6.03 -6.12
C ASN A 94 -14.66 -6.49 -6.64
N ASP A 95 -13.58 -5.92 -6.09
CA ASP A 95 -12.22 -6.13 -6.59
C ASP A 95 -11.67 -7.52 -6.25
N PHE A 96 -12.13 -8.11 -5.13
CA PHE A 96 -11.72 -9.42 -4.65
C PHE A 96 -12.84 -10.46 -4.72
N GLU A 97 -13.84 -10.23 -5.60
CA GLU A 97 -14.92 -11.18 -5.81
C GLU A 97 -14.35 -12.55 -6.23
N GLY A 98 -14.74 -13.60 -5.51
CA GLY A 98 -14.27 -14.95 -5.77
C GLY A 98 -12.82 -15.21 -5.34
N ASP A 99 -12.18 -14.30 -4.61
CA ASP A 99 -10.92 -14.56 -3.92
C ASP A 99 -11.17 -15.35 -2.61
N PRO A 100 -10.60 -16.56 -2.44
CA PRO A 100 -10.73 -17.34 -1.21
C PRO A 100 -10.22 -16.60 0.03
N MET A 101 -9.17 -15.79 -0.10
CA MET A 101 -8.58 -15.04 1.01
C MET A 101 -9.52 -13.95 1.49
N TYR A 102 -10.16 -13.23 0.58
CA TYR A 102 -11.21 -12.28 0.95
C TYR A 102 -12.35 -12.94 1.73
N SER A 103 -12.72 -14.17 1.35
CA SER A 103 -13.73 -14.95 2.08
C SER A 103 -13.27 -15.33 3.50
N PHE A 104 -12.00 -15.66 3.69
CA PHE A 104 -11.43 -15.91 5.02
C PHE A 104 -11.52 -14.68 5.92
N TYR A 105 -11.16 -13.50 5.41
CA TYR A 105 -11.28 -12.25 6.19
C TYR A 105 -12.72 -11.98 6.57
N LYS A 106 -13.65 -11.98 5.62
CA LYS A 106 -15.09 -11.76 5.91
C LYS A 106 -15.61 -12.71 6.98
N HIS A 107 -15.24 -13.99 6.91
CA HIS A 107 -15.67 -14.97 7.90
C HIS A 107 -15.09 -14.70 9.28
N ALA A 108 -13.82 -14.28 9.37
CA ALA A 108 -13.20 -13.91 10.63
C ALA A 108 -13.92 -12.71 11.28
N TYR A 109 -14.19 -11.65 10.51
CA TYR A 109 -14.88 -10.47 11.02
C TYR A 109 -16.33 -10.75 11.39
N LEU A 110 -17.07 -11.53 10.59
CA LEU A 110 -18.40 -12.00 10.95
C LEU A 110 -18.39 -12.73 12.29
N HIS A 111 -17.41 -13.60 12.52
CA HIS A 111 -17.32 -14.34 13.77
C HIS A 111 -17.01 -13.44 14.96
N ILE A 112 -16.14 -12.44 14.78
CA ILE A 112 -15.81 -11.46 15.82
C ILE A 112 -17.04 -10.59 16.14
N GLY A 113 -17.69 -10.01 15.14
CA GLY A 113 -18.88 -9.16 15.33
C GLY A 113 -20.02 -9.91 16.04
N LEU A 114 -20.33 -11.14 15.61
CA LEU A 114 -21.34 -11.97 16.28
C LEU A 114 -21.00 -12.28 17.74
N LYS A 115 -19.71 -12.42 18.08
CA LYS A 115 -19.25 -12.65 19.45
C LYS A 115 -19.39 -11.39 20.31
N GLU A 116 -19.27 -10.22 19.70
CA GLU A 116 -19.43 -8.92 20.35
C GLU A 116 -20.90 -8.45 20.42
N GLY A 117 -21.80 -9.17 19.76
CA GLY A 117 -23.24 -8.92 19.80
C GLY A 117 -23.75 -8.04 18.67
N GLU A 118 -22.95 -7.87 17.61
CA GLU A 118 -23.32 -7.14 16.39
C GLU A 118 -24.35 -7.91 15.56
N ASN A 119 -24.99 -7.22 14.60
CA ASN A 119 -25.92 -7.88 13.68
C ASN A 119 -25.17 -8.81 12.72
N PRO A 120 -25.84 -9.86 12.20
CA PRO A 120 -25.26 -10.71 11.18
C PRO A 120 -24.84 -9.91 9.93
N GLY A 121 -23.58 -10.04 9.53
CA GLY A 121 -23.02 -9.29 8.40
C GLY A 121 -22.37 -7.96 8.79
N GLU A 122 -22.33 -7.64 10.08
CA GLU A 122 -21.71 -6.42 10.60
C GLU A 122 -20.51 -6.74 11.49
N PHE A 123 -19.56 -5.81 11.52
CA PHE A 123 -18.46 -5.71 12.47
C PHE A 123 -18.30 -4.24 12.81
N ASP A 124 -18.36 -3.91 14.11
CA ASP A 124 -18.25 -2.53 14.60
C ASP A 124 -19.18 -1.55 13.84
N GLY A 125 -20.47 -1.90 13.78
CA GLY A 125 -21.52 -1.11 13.10
C GLY A 125 -21.39 -0.96 11.58
N SER A 126 -20.41 -1.62 10.95
CA SER A 126 -20.13 -1.52 9.52
C SER A 126 -20.27 -2.87 8.81
N PRO A 127 -20.57 -2.90 7.50
CA PRO A 127 -20.62 -4.15 6.73
C PRO A 127 -19.26 -4.87 6.75
N ILE A 128 -19.25 -6.19 6.95
CA ILE A 128 -18.02 -7.00 6.96
C ILE A 128 -17.24 -6.94 5.63
N GLU A 129 -17.89 -6.52 4.54
CA GLU A 129 -17.23 -6.28 3.26
C GLU A 129 -16.23 -5.09 3.30
N GLN A 130 -16.41 -4.15 4.23
CA GLN A 130 -15.61 -2.94 4.36
C GLN A 130 -14.58 -3.05 5.50
N PHE A 131 -14.26 -4.28 5.93
CA PHE A 131 -13.56 -4.58 7.18
C PHE A 131 -12.28 -3.77 7.46
N ALA A 132 -11.46 -3.56 6.44
CA ALA A 132 -10.20 -2.84 6.61
C ALA A 132 -10.41 -1.34 6.78
N ASP A 133 -11.53 -0.78 6.29
CA ASP A 133 -11.93 0.59 6.56
C ASP A 133 -12.42 0.77 7.98
N THR A 134 -13.30 -0.13 8.44
CA THR A 134 -13.81 -0.13 9.81
C THR A 134 -12.68 -0.17 10.83
N LEU A 135 -11.77 -1.13 10.70
CA LEU A 135 -10.63 -1.28 11.62
C LEU A 135 -9.69 -0.07 11.58
N VAL A 136 -9.47 0.54 10.41
CA VAL A 136 -8.63 1.73 10.29
C VAL A 136 -9.27 2.93 10.98
N ASN A 137 -10.56 3.16 10.75
CA ASN A 137 -11.29 4.26 11.40
C ASN A 137 -11.30 4.11 12.91
N ASP A 138 -11.52 2.90 13.42
CA ASP A 138 -11.46 2.58 14.84
C ASP A 138 -10.10 2.91 15.46
N LEU A 139 -9.02 2.48 14.80
CA LEU A 139 -7.66 2.70 15.31
C LEU A 139 -7.24 4.18 15.21
N MET A 140 -7.73 4.90 14.21
CA MET A 140 -7.58 6.35 14.09
C MET A 140 -8.29 7.07 15.26
N GLU A 141 -9.46 6.60 15.70
CA GLU A 141 -10.23 7.21 16.79
C GLU A 141 -9.67 6.92 18.18
N LEU A 142 -8.95 5.81 18.35
CA LEU A 142 -8.25 5.48 19.59
C LEU A 142 -7.00 6.34 19.86
N ASP A 143 -6.66 7.27 18.97
CA ASP A 143 -5.56 8.24 19.07
C ASP A 143 -4.19 7.60 19.43
N LYS A 144 -3.99 6.36 18.96
CA LYS A 144 -2.71 5.67 19.08
C LYS A 144 -1.96 5.78 17.76
N GLU A 145 -1.40 6.96 17.49
CA GLU A 145 -0.72 7.33 16.23
C GLU A 145 0.15 6.20 15.64
N ASN A 146 0.98 5.54 16.47
CA ASN A 146 1.86 4.47 15.98
C ASN A 146 1.12 3.20 15.54
N ILE A 147 -0.03 2.89 16.15
CA ILE A 147 -0.79 1.67 15.86
C ILE A 147 -1.71 1.90 14.65
N SER A 148 -2.30 3.10 14.53
CA SER A 148 -3.14 3.44 13.39
C SER A 148 -2.34 3.45 12.09
N HIS A 149 -1.11 3.99 12.07
CA HIS A 149 -0.22 3.94 10.92
C HIS A 149 0.04 2.51 10.42
N GLU A 150 0.46 1.64 11.34
CA GLU A 150 0.79 0.26 11.01
C GLU A 150 -0.45 -0.53 10.60
N ALA A 151 -1.61 -0.25 11.18
CA ALA A 151 -2.84 -0.93 10.81
C ALA A 151 -3.39 -0.51 9.44
N ILE A 152 -3.25 0.77 9.05
CA ILE A 152 -3.55 1.21 7.69
C ILE A 152 -2.69 0.44 6.70
N LEU A 153 -1.40 0.33 7.01
CA LEU A 153 -0.41 -0.35 6.19
C LEU A 153 -0.70 -1.85 6.07
N VAL A 154 -0.84 -2.52 7.20
CA VAL A 154 -1.08 -3.96 7.24
C VAL A 154 -2.42 -4.28 6.59
N ASN A 155 -3.52 -3.64 6.97
CA ASN A 155 -4.83 -4.12 6.49
C ASN A 155 -5.11 -3.79 5.02
N ASN A 156 -4.76 -2.59 4.54
CA ASN A 156 -5.03 -2.22 3.15
C ASN A 156 -4.02 -2.84 2.18
N VAL A 157 -2.72 -2.86 2.52
CA VAL A 157 -1.69 -3.36 1.60
C VAL A 157 -1.59 -4.87 1.62
N TRP A 158 -1.74 -5.52 2.78
CA TRP A 158 -1.68 -6.98 2.84
C TRP A 158 -2.76 -7.63 1.99
N MET A 159 -3.96 -7.07 1.98
CA MET A 159 -5.05 -7.54 1.12
C MET A 159 -4.73 -7.42 -0.35
N ALA A 160 -4.20 -6.27 -0.78
CA ALA A 160 -3.75 -6.07 -2.15
C ALA A 160 -2.65 -7.08 -2.52
N VAL A 161 -1.64 -7.27 -1.65
CA VAL A 161 -0.55 -8.23 -1.86
C VAL A 161 -1.08 -9.66 -1.98
N VAL A 162 -1.94 -10.09 -1.06
CA VAL A 162 -2.52 -11.43 -1.06
C VAL A 162 -3.34 -11.67 -2.33
N TYR A 163 -4.12 -10.68 -2.76
CA TYR A 163 -4.86 -10.74 -4.03
C TYR A 163 -3.92 -10.90 -5.23
N TYR A 164 -2.83 -10.14 -5.30
CA TYR A 164 -1.85 -10.25 -6.38
C TYR A 164 -1.17 -11.62 -6.41
N LEU A 165 -0.80 -12.15 -5.24
CA LEU A 165 -0.21 -13.48 -5.11
C LEU A 165 -1.21 -14.57 -5.55
N ASN A 166 -2.46 -14.46 -5.13
CA ASN A 166 -3.50 -15.42 -5.52
C ASN A 166 -3.78 -15.35 -7.03
N THR A 167 -3.87 -14.14 -7.59
CA THR A 167 -4.05 -13.93 -9.04
C THR A 167 -2.88 -14.53 -9.83
N ALA A 168 -1.65 -14.26 -9.41
CA ALA A 168 -0.44 -14.84 -10.01
C ALA A 168 -0.43 -16.37 -9.91
N SER A 169 -0.85 -16.93 -8.79
CA SER A 169 -0.96 -18.39 -8.62
C SER A 169 -2.05 -18.99 -9.51
N ARG A 170 -3.15 -18.28 -9.76
CA ARG A 170 -4.25 -18.74 -10.63
C ARG A 170 -3.90 -18.62 -12.11
N THR A 171 -3.07 -17.67 -12.50
CA THR A 171 -2.52 -17.57 -13.86
C THR A 171 -1.45 -18.61 -14.13
N CYS A 172 -0.80 -19.16 -13.09
CA CYS A 172 0.01 -20.37 -13.18
C CYS A 172 -0.87 -21.61 -13.31
N LYS A 173 -1.57 -21.76 -14.44
CA LYS A 173 -2.13 -23.05 -14.86
C LYS A 173 -1.12 -23.73 -15.78
N TYR A 174 -0.80 -24.97 -15.44
CA TYR A 174 0.02 -25.93 -16.19
C TYR A 174 -0.16 -25.85 -17.70
#